data_AF-A0A8B6CUA0-F1
#
_entry.id   AF-A0A8B6CUA0-F1
#
_cell.length_a   1.000
_cell.length_b   1.000
_cell.length_c   1.000
_cell.angle_alpha   90.00
_cell.angle_beta   90.00
_cell.angle_gamma   90.00
#
_symmetry.space_group_name_H-M   'P 1'
#
loop_
_entity.id
_entity.type
_entity.pdbx_description
1 polymer ?
#
loop_
_entity_poly.entity_id
_entity_poly.type
_entity_poly.pdbx_seq_one_letter_code
_entity_poly.pdbx_strand_id
1 'polypeptide(L)'
;MLIKQNLSIHIAEASCEPSTFGPNCLYSCNCELSCDQLSGACSMCKPGWNGPNCQMHNVAMNKPTRLRKFPNEMADQLVDGDRENTCLSVSGIDTQRLKIDFGVTESLHHITIFDKPNRALSERVWSNDLNIKIGNTTVLKDATSCHNHTGDFPLTGELDVECKISGQHLYLIKKTEPKELKICEVEAYVCTDYTWGNECENFCGNCKYGATCNQLTGECPYDCEAGWYGYRCDTYQNFLNLGSQNTTADETTQSTATIVTTQPAEIDVTTQSGATDITTQSGATDITTQSGATDITTQSAATDITNTIWSNRHNNTIWATDITTQSGATDITTQLAATDITTQYGATNETTQSAATDLTTQSAVTDLTTQSGATDITTQSTGTDITTQSTGTDVTIQSTGTDVTTQSTSTDMTTYSNR
;
A
#
# COMPACT_ATOMS: atom_id res chain seq x y z
N MET A 1 -36.68 -2.73 -51.99
CA MET A 1 -37.28 -2.15 -50.77
C MET A 1 -37.28 -3.24 -49.70
N LEU A 2 -36.31 -3.19 -48.79
CA LEU A 2 -36.31 -3.89 -47.50
C LEU A 2 -35.33 -3.10 -46.64
N ILE A 3 -35.88 -2.24 -45.79
CA ILE A 3 -35.16 -1.31 -44.92
C ILE A 3 -34.62 -2.15 -43.76
N LYS A 4 -33.30 -2.22 -43.61
CA LYS A 4 -32.69 -2.65 -42.34
C LYS A 4 -32.96 -1.55 -41.32
N GLN A 5 -33.90 -1.76 -40.42
CA GLN A 5 -33.99 -0.96 -39.19
C GLN A 5 -32.79 -1.34 -38.33
N ASN A 6 -31.82 -0.43 -38.23
CA ASN A 6 -30.85 -0.45 -37.13
C ASN A 6 -31.63 -0.16 -35.85
N LEU A 7 -31.78 -1.17 -35.00
CA LEU A 7 -32.21 -0.98 -33.63
C LEU A 7 -31.02 -0.37 -32.87
N SER A 8 -30.92 0.96 -32.86
CA SER A 8 -30.05 1.65 -31.91
C SER A 8 -30.67 1.48 -30.53
N ILE A 9 -30.11 0.57 -29.72
CA ILE A 9 -30.37 0.52 -28.29
C ILE A 9 -29.72 1.78 -27.72
N HIS A 10 -30.48 2.86 -27.60
CA HIS A 10 -30.15 3.93 -26.67
C HIS A 10 -30.36 3.36 -25.26
N ILE A 11 -29.29 2.83 -24.66
CA ILE A 11 -29.22 2.77 -23.21
C ILE A 11 -29.17 4.23 -22.78
N ALA A 12 -30.27 4.76 -22.29
CA ALA A 12 -30.22 5.98 -21.50
C ALA A 12 -29.40 5.60 -20.26
N GLU A 13 -28.12 5.99 -20.23
CA GLU A 13 -27.38 6.04 -18.97
C GLU A 13 -28.24 6.89 -18.03
N ALA A 14 -28.69 6.29 -16.92
CA ALA A 14 -29.50 7.00 -15.95
C ALA A 14 -28.68 8.20 -15.47
N SER A 15 -29.13 9.41 -15.79
CA SER A 15 -28.50 10.63 -15.32
C SER A 15 -28.53 10.64 -13.80
N CYS A 16 -27.38 10.86 -13.16
CA CYS A 16 -27.29 10.92 -11.71
C CYS A 16 -28.10 12.08 -11.12
N GLU A 17 -28.54 11.91 -9.88
CA GLU A 17 -29.15 13.03 -9.14
C GLU A 17 -28.13 14.19 -9.03
N PRO A 18 -28.55 15.47 -8.95
CA PRO A 18 -27.68 16.64 -9.08
C PRO A 18 -26.49 16.75 -8.11
N SER A 19 -26.42 15.91 -7.09
CA SER A 19 -25.33 15.87 -6.08
C SER A 19 -24.58 14.53 -6.09
N THR A 20 -24.70 13.75 -7.16
CA THR A 20 -24.02 12.46 -7.31
C THR A 20 -23.43 12.32 -8.71
N PHE A 21 -22.37 11.54 -8.83
CA PHE A 21 -21.66 11.36 -10.11
C PHE A 21 -20.98 9.99 -10.19
N GLY A 22 -20.47 9.67 -11.38
CA GLY A 22 -19.68 8.47 -11.64
C GLY A 22 -20.54 7.21 -11.86
N PRO A 23 -19.89 6.03 -11.94
CA PRO A 23 -20.59 4.77 -12.19
C PRO A 23 -21.63 4.50 -11.10
N ASN A 24 -22.86 4.20 -11.53
CA ASN A 24 -24.02 3.98 -10.65
C ASN A 24 -24.33 5.13 -9.69
N CYS A 25 -23.83 6.36 -9.94
CA CYS A 25 -24.06 7.54 -9.11
C CYS A 25 -23.61 7.36 -7.65
N LEU A 26 -22.54 6.59 -7.45
CA LEU A 26 -22.03 6.22 -6.14
C LEU A 26 -21.34 7.38 -5.41
N TYR A 27 -20.70 8.28 -6.16
CA TYR A 27 -19.89 9.34 -5.58
C TYR A 27 -20.71 10.60 -5.35
N SER A 28 -20.45 11.30 -4.26
CA SER A 28 -21.18 12.52 -3.89
C SER A 28 -20.45 13.78 -4.32
N CYS A 29 -21.21 14.82 -4.70
CA CYS A 29 -20.71 16.16 -4.95
C CYS A 29 -21.33 17.17 -3.99
N ASN A 30 -20.48 17.98 -3.37
CA ASN A 30 -20.89 19.06 -2.46
C ASN A 30 -20.66 20.44 -3.07
N CYS A 31 -21.00 20.55 -4.35
CA CYS A 31 -20.90 21.77 -5.13
C CYS A 31 -22.10 22.72 -4.91
N GLU A 32 -21.84 24.02 -4.96
CA GLU A 32 -22.84 25.07 -4.72
C GLU A 32 -23.85 25.20 -5.88
N LEU A 33 -23.37 25.08 -7.12
CA LEU A 33 -24.16 25.32 -8.33
C LEU A 33 -24.39 24.05 -9.17
N SER A 34 -23.31 23.46 -9.68
CA SER A 34 -23.39 22.36 -10.65
C SER A 34 -22.34 21.30 -10.38
N CYS A 35 -22.78 20.05 -10.37
CA CYS A 35 -21.97 18.84 -10.39
C CYS A 35 -21.89 18.32 -11.82
N ASP A 36 -20.68 18.09 -12.35
CA ASP A 36 -20.54 17.28 -13.56
C ASP A 36 -20.87 15.82 -13.25
N GLN A 37 -21.86 15.25 -13.95
CA GLN A 37 -22.39 13.92 -13.62
C GLN A 37 -21.40 12.76 -13.91
N LEU A 38 -20.35 12.99 -14.70
CA LEU A 38 -19.35 11.98 -15.03
C LEU A 38 -18.11 12.08 -14.13
N SER A 39 -17.57 13.28 -13.98
CA SER A 39 -16.30 13.55 -13.29
C SER A 39 -16.47 14.08 -11.87
N GLY A 40 -17.66 14.55 -11.50
CA GLY A 40 -17.91 15.21 -10.22
C GLY A 40 -17.34 16.64 -10.15
N ALA A 41 -16.75 17.14 -11.24
CA ALA A 41 -16.04 18.41 -11.26
C ALA A 41 -16.93 19.57 -10.78
N CYS A 42 -16.34 20.40 -9.93
CA CYS A 42 -16.99 21.52 -9.27
C CYS A 42 -16.38 22.84 -9.69
N SER A 43 -17.22 23.83 -9.99
CA SER A 43 -16.76 25.22 -10.13
C SER A 43 -16.58 25.92 -8.78
N MET A 44 -17.38 25.54 -7.78
CA MET A 44 -17.34 26.10 -6.43
C MET A 44 -17.94 25.12 -5.42
N CYS A 45 -17.24 24.90 -4.32
CA CYS A 45 -17.72 24.08 -3.22
C CYS A 45 -18.63 24.85 -2.27
N LYS A 46 -19.58 24.13 -1.66
CA LYS A 46 -20.36 24.63 -0.52
C LYS A 46 -19.42 25.02 0.62
N PRO A 47 -19.81 25.95 1.51
CA PRO A 47 -19.02 26.24 2.72
C PRO A 47 -18.70 24.98 3.51
N GLY A 48 -17.45 24.82 3.93
CA GLY A 48 -16.95 23.63 4.63
C GLY A 48 -16.55 22.46 3.71
N TRP A 49 -16.56 22.64 2.39
CA TRP A 49 -16.13 21.62 1.44
C TRP A 49 -14.97 22.10 0.56
N ASN A 50 -14.08 21.20 0.20
CA ASN A 50 -12.89 21.48 -0.61
C ASN A 50 -12.55 20.29 -1.55
N GLY A 51 -11.64 20.52 -2.49
CA GLY A 51 -11.19 19.56 -3.49
C GLY A 51 -11.87 19.73 -4.87
N PRO A 52 -11.31 19.16 -5.94
CA PRO A 52 -11.81 19.28 -7.31
C PRO A 52 -13.28 18.87 -7.52
N ASN A 53 -13.77 17.94 -6.71
CA ASN A 53 -15.16 17.46 -6.70
C ASN A 53 -15.87 17.71 -5.36
N CYS A 54 -15.34 18.63 -4.55
CA CYS A 54 -15.85 18.95 -3.20
C CYS A 54 -15.99 17.71 -2.31
N GLN A 55 -14.97 16.85 -2.36
CA GLN A 55 -14.90 15.56 -1.70
C GLN A 55 -14.23 15.61 -0.32
N MET A 56 -13.62 16.75 0.03
CA MET A 56 -13.00 16.96 1.34
C MET A 56 -13.97 17.73 2.23
N HIS A 57 -14.39 17.13 3.35
CA HIS A 57 -15.33 17.73 4.29
C HIS A 57 -14.60 18.30 5.50
N ASN A 58 -14.73 19.61 5.75
CA ASN A 58 -14.19 20.26 6.94
C ASN A 58 -15.04 19.93 8.18
N VAL A 59 -14.64 18.89 8.92
CA VAL A 59 -15.32 18.45 10.14
C VAL A 59 -15.09 19.38 11.33
N ALA A 60 -14.15 20.34 11.24
CA ALA A 60 -13.96 21.37 12.27
C ALA A 60 -14.99 22.51 12.17
N MET A 61 -15.63 22.70 11.01
CA MET A 61 -16.53 23.81 10.74
C MET A 61 -17.64 23.92 11.81
N ASN A 62 -17.76 25.11 12.41
CA ASN A 62 -18.71 25.46 13.47
C ASN A 62 -18.68 24.53 14.69
N LYS A 63 -17.55 23.88 14.97
CA LYS A 63 -17.41 22.98 16.12
C LYS A 63 -17.04 23.72 17.41
N PRO A 64 -17.45 23.20 18.58
CA PRO A 64 -17.06 23.77 19.86
C PRO A 64 -15.54 23.84 19.99
N THR A 65 -15.04 25.06 20.14
CA THR A 65 -13.61 25.35 20.24
C THR A 65 -13.30 26.00 21.57
N ARG A 66 -12.26 25.51 22.24
CA ARG A 66 -11.87 25.95 23.58
C ARG A 66 -10.40 26.28 23.64
N LEU A 67 -10.14 27.46 24.19
CA LEU A 67 -8.80 27.87 24.60
C LEU A 67 -8.83 28.13 26.10
N ARG A 68 -7.99 27.42 26.87
CA ARG A 68 -8.05 27.28 28.35
C ARG A 68 -8.29 28.58 29.16
N LYS A 69 -7.91 29.75 28.63
CA LYS A 69 -8.04 31.05 29.32
C LYS A 69 -8.74 32.13 28.47
N PHE A 70 -9.47 31.74 27.42
CA PHE A 70 -10.14 32.66 26.51
C PHE A 70 -11.64 32.34 26.43
N PRO A 71 -12.51 33.35 26.19
CA PRO A 71 -13.92 33.11 25.93
C PRO A 71 -14.10 32.17 24.73
N ASN A 72 -15.00 31.19 24.86
CA ASN A 72 -15.23 30.21 23.78
C ASN A 72 -15.68 30.89 22.48
N GLU A 73 -16.53 31.92 22.57
CA GLU A 73 -17.06 32.67 21.42
C GLU A 73 -15.98 33.24 20.50
N MET A 74 -14.80 33.59 21.03
CA MET A 74 -13.67 34.06 20.23
C MET A 74 -12.85 32.91 19.62
N ALA A 75 -12.86 31.75 20.25
CA ALA A 75 -12.14 30.58 19.76
C ALA A 75 -12.96 29.85 18.68
N ASP A 76 -14.29 29.91 18.76
CA ASP A 76 -15.20 29.35 17.76
C ASP A 76 -15.09 30.07 16.39
N GLN A 77 -14.57 31.31 16.37
CA GLN A 77 -14.26 32.06 15.14
C GLN A 77 -13.10 31.47 14.33
N LEU A 78 -12.31 30.56 14.91
CA LEU A 78 -11.21 29.87 14.20
C LEU A 78 -11.67 28.69 13.36
N VAL A 79 -12.97 28.41 13.34
CA VAL A 79 -13.57 27.30 12.61
C VAL A 79 -14.87 27.77 11.93
N ASP A 80 -14.96 29.04 11.57
CA ASP A 80 -16.17 29.65 11.00
C ASP A 80 -16.13 29.76 9.47
N GLY A 81 -15.03 29.33 8.85
CA GLY A 81 -14.78 29.37 7.41
C GLY A 81 -14.18 30.69 6.91
N ASP A 82 -13.91 31.66 7.78
CA ASP A 82 -13.27 32.92 7.40
C ASP A 82 -11.75 32.87 7.60
N ARG A 83 -11.05 32.54 6.52
CA ARG A 83 -9.60 32.37 6.49
C ARG A 83 -8.78 33.64 6.75
N GLU A 84 -9.39 34.83 6.71
CA GLU A 84 -8.63 36.09 6.65
C GLU A 84 -9.07 37.16 7.66
N ASN A 85 -10.35 37.28 8.00
CA ASN A 85 -10.83 38.43 8.77
C ASN A 85 -10.99 38.12 10.27
N THR A 86 -11.21 36.87 10.66
CA THR A 86 -11.51 36.45 12.05
C THR A 86 -10.30 35.84 12.76
N CYS A 87 -9.19 36.59 12.79
CA CYS A 87 -7.95 36.07 13.39
C CYS A 87 -7.89 36.12 14.92
N LEU A 88 -7.46 35.02 15.53
CA LEU A 88 -7.09 34.96 16.94
C LEU A 88 -5.59 35.26 17.12
N SER A 89 -5.28 36.20 18.01
CA SER A 89 -3.92 36.46 18.48
C SER A 89 -3.89 36.42 19.99
N VAL A 90 -3.36 35.33 20.54
CA VAL A 90 -3.21 35.15 21.99
C VAL A 90 -1.75 35.06 22.37
N SER A 91 -1.37 35.86 23.37
CA SER A 91 -0.04 35.87 23.97
C SER A 91 -0.15 35.70 25.47
N GLY A 92 0.75 34.93 26.08
CA GLY A 92 0.75 34.76 27.53
C GLY A 92 1.94 33.95 28.04
N ILE A 93 2.05 33.87 29.36
CA ILE A 93 3.16 33.15 30.05
C ILE A 93 2.98 31.62 30.07
N ASP A 94 1.75 31.14 29.82
CA ASP A 94 1.40 29.71 29.86
C ASP A 94 1.32 29.10 28.45
N THR A 95 1.46 27.78 28.36
CA THR A 95 1.25 27.01 27.12
C THR A 95 -0.13 27.27 26.55
N GLN A 96 -0.19 27.74 25.30
CA GLN A 96 -1.45 27.85 24.56
C GLN A 96 -1.91 26.46 24.14
N ARG A 97 -3.19 26.16 24.41
CA ARG A 97 -3.82 24.87 24.13
C ARG A 97 -5.21 25.12 23.58
N LEU A 98 -5.30 25.14 22.26
CA LEU A 98 -6.58 25.12 21.56
C LEU A 98 -7.07 23.68 21.48
N LYS A 99 -8.36 23.46 21.72
CA LYS A 99 -9.06 22.19 21.54
C LYS A 99 -10.26 22.44 20.63
N ILE A 100 -10.37 21.67 19.55
CA ILE A 100 -11.57 21.58 18.72
C ILE A 100 -12.22 20.22 19.00
N ASP A 101 -13.53 20.21 19.22
CA ASP A 101 -14.31 19.01 19.54
C ASP A 101 -15.25 18.64 18.38
N PHE A 102 -14.91 17.61 17.62
CA PHE A 102 -15.71 17.20 16.47
C PHE A 102 -17.07 16.60 16.87
N GLY A 103 -17.22 16.18 18.13
CA GLY A 103 -18.42 15.55 18.66
C GLY A 103 -18.50 14.03 18.42
N VAL A 104 -17.85 13.53 17.36
CA VAL A 104 -17.71 12.10 17.04
C VAL A 104 -16.27 11.79 16.67
N THR A 105 -15.89 10.51 16.65
CA THR A 105 -14.57 10.09 16.15
C THR A 105 -14.55 10.20 14.63
N GLU A 106 -13.68 11.05 14.11
CA GLU A 106 -13.51 11.29 12.68
C GLU A 106 -12.19 10.69 12.19
N SER A 107 -12.15 10.19 10.96
CA SER A 107 -10.93 9.69 10.31
C SER A 107 -10.27 10.80 9.50
N LEU A 108 -9.50 11.65 10.19
CA LEU A 108 -8.85 12.80 9.57
C LEU A 108 -7.82 12.37 8.53
N HIS A 109 -7.75 13.14 7.44
CA HIS A 109 -6.73 13.00 6.41
C HIS A 109 -5.82 14.23 6.33
N HIS A 110 -6.37 15.45 6.36
CA HIS A 110 -5.60 16.69 6.32
C HIS A 110 -6.06 17.68 7.38
N ILE A 111 -5.13 18.53 7.81
CA ILE A 111 -5.41 19.67 8.67
C ILE A 111 -4.72 20.87 8.06
N THR A 112 -5.50 21.91 7.78
CA THR A 112 -4.98 23.15 7.21
C THR A 112 -5.15 24.25 8.24
N ILE A 113 -4.05 24.95 8.53
CA ILE A 113 -4.02 26.06 9.48
C ILE A 113 -3.67 27.32 8.71
N PHE A 114 -4.55 28.30 8.78
CA PHE A 114 -4.35 29.59 8.15
C PHE A 114 -3.81 30.59 9.18
N ASP A 115 -2.76 31.30 8.80
CA ASP A 115 -2.35 32.57 9.40
C ASP A 115 -2.69 33.71 8.44
N LYS A 116 -2.69 34.94 8.95
CA LYS A 116 -3.00 36.13 8.19
C LYS A 116 -2.10 36.24 6.96
N PRO A 117 -2.66 36.29 5.74
CA PRO A 117 -1.85 36.43 4.53
C PRO A 117 -1.12 37.78 4.52
N ASN A 118 0.07 37.80 3.91
CA ASN A 118 0.89 39.02 3.72
C ASN A 118 1.33 39.75 5.01
N ARG A 119 1.48 39.05 6.15
CA ARG A 119 2.18 39.64 7.31
C ARG A 119 3.57 40.13 6.92
N ALA A 120 3.97 41.27 7.48
CA ALA A 120 5.35 41.75 7.37
C ALA A 120 6.31 40.66 7.86
N LEU A 121 7.51 40.55 7.26
CA LEU A 121 8.53 39.56 7.67
C LEU A 121 8.82 39.60 9.18
N SER A 122 8.79 40.79 9.78
CA SER A 122 8.96 41.00 11.22
C SER A 122 7.84 40.42 12.09
N GLU A 123 6.72 40.02 11.49
CA GLU A 123 5.52 39.51 12.16
C GLU A 123 5.25 38.01 11.94
N ARG A 124 6.11 37.32 11.17
CA ARG A 124 5.91 35.90 10.80
C ARG A 124 6.50 34.87 11.77
N VAL A 125 7.29 35.32 12.74
CA VAL A 125 8.15 34.45 13.58
C VAL A 125 7.37 33.62 14.63
N TRP A 126 6.06 33.79 14.75
CA TRP A 126 5.39 33.59 16.05
C TRP A 126 4.50 32.37 16.23
N SER A 127 4.41 31.47 15.25
CA SER A 127 3.70 30.19 15.39
C SER A 127 4.60 28.96 15.14
N ASN A 128 5.92 29.13 15.26
CA ASN A 128 6.88 28.02 15.25
C ASN A 128 6.69 27.08 16.46
N ASP A 129 7.15 25.85 16.35
CA ASP A 129 6.92 24.76 17.32
C ASP A 129 5.44 24.52 17.66
N LEU A 130 4.58 24.57 16.64
CA LEU A 130 3.17 24.23 16.78
C LEU A 130 3.01 22.71 16.76
N ASN A 131 2.59 22.15 17.89
CA ASN A 131 2.37 20.71 18.02
C ASN A 131 0.88 20.43 17.77
N ILE A 132 0.60 19.65 16.73
CA ILE A 132 -0.73 19.23 16.31
C ILE A 132 -0.95 17.81 16.81
N LYS A 133 -1.99 17.60 17.62
CA LYS A 133 -2.31 16.29 18.19
C LYS A 133 -3.77 15.94 18.03
N ILE A 134 -4.05 14.65 17.84
CA ILE A 134 -5.40 14.10 17.70
C ILE A 134 -5.64 13.10 18.83
N GLY A 135 -6.81 13.16 19.47
CA GLY A 135 -7.13 12.27 20.59
C GLY A 135 -8.60 11.91 20.65
N ASN A 136 -8.90 10.72 21.17
CA ASN A 136 -10.28 10.25 21.36
C ASN A 136 -10.84 10.58 22.75
N THR A 137 -9.99 11.06 23.67
CA THR A 137 -10.39 11.48 25.02
C THR A 137 -10.11 12.96 25.20
N THR A 138 -10.67 13.56 26.26
CA THR A 138 -10.37 14.93 26.66
C THR A 138 -9.00 15.05 27.36
N VAL A 139 -8.27 13.95 27.56
CA VAL A 139 -6.99 13.91 28.25
C VAL A 139 -5.87 14.09 27.23
N LEU A 140 -5.25 15.28 27.21
CA LEU A 140 -4.21 15.65 26.25
C LEU A 140 -3.00 14.69 26.19
N LYS A 141 -2.71 13.98 27.29
CA LYS A 141 -1.58 13.03 27.34
C LYS A 141 -1.83 11.80 26.47
N ASP A 142 -3.08 11.44 26.26
CA ASP A 142 -3.48 10.28 25.46
C ASP A 142 -3.54 10.62 23.96
N ALA A 143 -3.38 11.91 23.62
CA ALA A 143 -3.45 12.38 22.23
C ALA A 143 -2.18 12.02 21.45
N THR A 144 -2.39 11.38 20.31
CA THR A 144 -1.37 11.00 19.33
C THR A 144 -0.82 12.25 18.64
N SER A 145 0.50 12.31 18.49
CA SER A 145 1.13 13.41 17.74
C SER A 145 0.91 13.21 16.25
N CYS A 146 0.32 14.20 15.61
CA CYS A 146 0.13 14.20 14.16
C CYS A 146 1.31 14.89 13.47
N HIS A 147 1.59 16.12 13.88
CA HIS A 147 2.65 16.94 13.27
C HIS A 147 3.25 17.89 14.32
N ASN A 148 4.51 18.24 14.11
CA ASN A 148 5.20 19.25 14.91
C ASN A 148 5.89 20.22 13.96
N HIS A 149 5.28 21.38 13.75
CA HIS A 149 5.80 22.39 12.84
C HIS A 149 6.87 23.22 13.57
N THR A 150 8.14 23.07 13.20
CA THR A 150 9.28 23.74 13.85
C THR A 150 9.85 24.93 13.06
N GLY A 151 9.26 25.25 11.90
CA GLY A 151 9.72 26.28 10.97
C GLY A 151 8.91 27.58 11.06
N ASP A 152 9.17 28.47 10.11
CA ASP A 152 8.28 29.60 9.83
C ASP A 152 7.07 29.10 9.04
N PHE A 153 5.91 29.75 9.25
CA PHE A 153 4.74 29.49 8.44
C PHE A 153 5.01 29.78 6.95
N PRO A 154 4.43 29.00 6.03
CA PRO A 154 4.59 29.24 4.60
C PRO A 154 4.20 30.67 4.19
N LEU A 155 4.85 31.20 3.14
CA LEU A 155 4.61 32.57 2.67
C LEU A 155 3.16 32.80 2.22
N THR A 156 2.46 31.73 1.83
CA THR A 156 1.04 31.73 1.51
C THR A 156 0.16 32.05 2.71
N GLY A 157 0.66 31.89 3.94
CA GLY A 157 -0.13 31.93 5.17
C GLY A 157 -0.87 30.61 5.44
N GLU A 158 -0.62 29.57 4.65
CA GLU A 158 -1.31 28.29 4.74
C GLU A 158 -0.34 27.19 5.13
N LEU A 159 -0.55 26.57 6.29
CA LEU A 159 0.15 25.36 6.72
C LEU A 159 -0.78 24.17 6.51
N ASP A 160 -0.53 23.43 5.43
CA ASP A 160 -1.23 22.18 5.17
C ASP A 160 -0.44 20.98 5.71
N VAL A 161 -1.14 20.10 6.42
CA VAL A 161 -0.56 18.99 7.18
C VAL A 161 -1.33 17.72 6.89
N GLU A 162 -0.63 16.76 6.28
CA GLU A 162 -1.13 15.39 6.17
C GLU A 162 -1.20 14.74 7.56
N CYS A 163 -2.38 14.27 7.93
CA CYS A 163 -2.73 13.81 9.27
C CYS A 163 -3.66 12.60 9.27
N LYS A 164 -3.15 11.42 8.92
CA LYS A 164 -3.92 10.15 8.83
C LYS A 164 -4.20 9.52 10.19
N ILE A 165 -4.94 10.20 11.06
CA ILE A 165 -5.25 9.75 12.43
C ILE A 165 -6.74 9.89 12.71
N SER A 166 -7.35 8.87 13.30
CA SER A 166 -8.73 8.96 13.78
C SER A 166 -8.83 9.52 15.20
N GLY A 167 -9.79 10.42 15.45
CA GLY A 167 -10.05 10.95 16.79
C GLY A 167 -11.22 11.93 16.84
N GLN A 168 -11.67 12.23 18.07
CA GLN A 168 -12.77 13.16 18.34
C GLN A 168 -12.29 14.60 18.59
N HIS A 169 -11.02 14.75 18.98
CA HIS A 169 -10.49 16.03 19.42
C HIS A 169 -9.18 16.37 18.69
N LEU A 170 -9.11 17.59 18.17
CA LEU A 170 -7.89 18.19 17.65
C LEU A 170 -7.33 19.19 18.65
N TYR A 171 -6.02 19.11 18.88
CA TYR A 171 -5.29 19.98 19.79
C TYR A 171 -4.17 20.71 19.06
N LEU A 172 -4.15 22.04 19.18
CA LEU A 172 -3.01 22.88 18.80
C LEU A 172 -2.30 23.35 20.06
N ILE A 173 -1.01 23.05 20.16
CA ILE A 173 -0.22 23.31 21.36
C ILE A 173 1.02 24.14 21.02
N LYS A 174 1.07 25.38 21.53
CA LYS A 174 2.26 26.22 21.51
C LYS A 174 2.90 26.23 22.90
N LYS A 175 4.04 25.54 23.03
CA LYS A 175 4.78 25.43 24.30
C LYS A 175 6.07 26.26 24.33
N THR A 176 6.72 26.47 23.18
CA THR A 176 8.00 27.18 23.08
C THR A 176 7.78 28.69 23.11
N GLU A 177 8.70 29.42 23.72
CA GLU A 177 8.67 30.89 23.72
C GLU A 177 8.97 31.46 22.32
N PRO A 178 8.28 32.54 21.90
CA PRO A 178 7.17 33.17 22.62
C PRO A 178 5.92 32.26 22.55
N LYS A 179 5.24 32.06 23.69
CA LYS A 179 4.03 31.20 23.77
C LYS A 179 2.80 31.92 23.20
N GLU A 180 2.90 32.27 21.93
CA GLU A 180 1.89 32.98 21.16
C GLU A 180 1.24 32.03 20.16
N LEU A 181 -0.09 32.11 20.04
CA LEU A 181 -0.83 31.44 19.00
C LEU A 181 -1.52 32.53 18.17
N LYS A 182 -1.06 32.67 16.92
CA LYS A 182 -1.59 33.61 15.93
C LYS A 182 -2.03 32.79 14.72
N ILE A 183 -3.34 32.64 14.59
CA ILE A 183 -4.00 31.84 13.55
C ILE A 183 -5.34 32.49 13.20
N CYS A 184 -5.80 32.30 11.97
CA CYS A 184 -7.05 32.83 11.47
C CYS A 184 -8.10 31.75 11.28
N GLU A 185 -7.71 30.55 10.82
CA GLU A 185 -8.66 29.48 10.60
C GLU A 185 -7.98 28.12 10.78
N VAL A 186 -8.75 27.13 11.23
CA VAL A 186 -8.35 25.73 11.35
C VAL A 186 -9.39 24.88 10.64
N GLU A 187 -8.98 24.27 9.53
CA GLU A 187 -9.81 23.33 8.78
C GLU A 187 -9.27 21.91 9.02
N ALA A 188 -10.17 20.96 9.30
CA ALA A 188 -9.81 19.56 9.48
C ALA A 188 -10.64 18.71 8.53
N TYR A 189 -9.98 18.02 7.61
CA TYR A 189 -10.61 17.37 6.48
C TYR A 189 -10.68 15.85 6.63
N VAL A 190 -11.88 15.32 6.36
CA VAL A 190 -12.12 13.90 6.07
C VAL A 190 -12.54 13.73 4.61
N CYS A 191 -12.44 12.52 4.09
CA CYS A 191 -12.93 12.20 2.75
C CYS A 191 -14.44 11.93 2.77
N THR A 192 -15.13 12.23 1.68
CA THR A 192 -16.49 11.73 1.46
C THR A 192 -16.52 10.21 1.39
N ASP A 193 -17.68 9.64 1.65
CA ASP A 193 -17.90 8.22 1.38
C ASP A 193 -17.49 7.86 -0.05
N TYR A 194 -16.93 6.67 -0.18
CA TYR A 194 -16.40 6.12 -1.42
C TYR A 194 -15.13 6.78 -1.98
N THR A 195 -14.48 7.66 -1.21
CA THR A 195 -13.21 8.30 -1.60
C THR A 195 -12.12 8.11 -0.53
N TRP A 196 -10.85 8.09 -0.95
CA TRP A 196 -9.71 7.87 -0.06
C TRP A 196 -8.39 8.45 -0.61
N GLY A 197 -7.36 8.45 0.23
CA GLY A 197 -6.00 8.84 -0.14
C GLY A 197 -5.79 10.36 -0.21
N ASN A 198 -4.66 10.79 -0.79
CA ASN A 198 -4.26 12.19 -0.79
C ASN A 198 -5.35 13.08 -1.43
N GLU A 199 -5.71 14.17 -0.75
CA GLU A 199 -6.81 15.08 -1.14
C GLU A 199 -8.12 14.35 -1.51
N CYS A 200 -8.30 13.11 -1.03
CA CYS A 200 -9.43 12.24 -1.32
C CYS A 200 -9.67 12.01 -2.83
N GLU A 201 -8.61 12.04 -3.64
CA GLU A 201 -8.71 11.92 -5.11
C GLU A 201 -8.92 10.48 -5.61
N ASN A 202 -8.71 9.47 -4.77
CA ASN A 202 -8.93 8.09 -5.16
C ASN A 202 -10.35 7.64 -4.80
N PHE A 203 -10.89 6.75 -5.61
CA PHE A 203 -12.20 6.17 -5.40
C PHE A 203 -12.06 4.76 -4.83
N CYS A 204 -13.02 4.33 -4.00
CA CYS A 204 -13.07 2.95 -3.55
C CYS A 204 -13.21 2.01 -4.75
N GLY A 205 -12.59 0.83 -4.66
CA GLY A 205 -12.88 -0.25 -5.59
C GLY A 205 -14.24 -0.88 -5.31
N ASN A 206 -14.44 -2.06 -5.88
CA ASN A 206 -15.73 -2.75 -5.84
C ASN A 206 -15.84 -3.59 -4.56
N CYS A 207 -15.96 -2.90 -3.43
CA CYS A 207 -16.16 -3.53 -2.13
C CYS A 207 -17.50 -4.27 -2.09
N LYS A 208 -17.51 -5.46 -1.50
CA LYS A 208 -18.71 -6.30 -1.37
C LYS A 208 -19.81 -5.58 -0.58
N TYR A 209 -21.05 -5.85 -0.98
CA TYR A 209 -22.26 -5.23 -0.42
C TYR A 209 -22.36 -3.71 -0.65
N GLY A 210 -21.58 -3.16 -1.59
CA GLY A 210 -21.50 -1.71 -1.80
C GLY A 210 -20.93 -0.97 -0.60
N ALA A 211 -20.09 -1.62 0.20
CA ALA A 211 -19.51 -1.03 1.39
C ALA A 211 -18.55 0.12 1.05
N THR A 212 -18.56 1.16 1.87
CA THR A 212 -17.57 2.24 1.79
C THR A 212 -16.21 1.72 2.26
N CYS A 213 -15.17 1.93 1.46
CA CYS A 213 -13.80 1.59 1.86
C CYS A 213 -13.27 2.56 2.93
N ASN A 214 -12.21 2.15 3.62
CA ASN A 214 -11.53 2.99 4.59
C ASN A 214 -11.01 4.27 3.92
N GLN A 215 -11.42 5.44 4.43
CA GLN A 215 -11.10 6.75 3.87
C GLN A 215 -9.60 7.11 3.91
N LEU A 216 -8.79 6.42 4.73
CA LEU A 216 -7.34 6.63 4.81
C LEU A 216 -6.57 5.66 3.92
N THR A 217 -6.96 4.39 3.90
CA THR A 217 -6.18 3.32 3.24
C THR A 217 -6.76 2.84 1.91
N GLY A 218 -8.04 3.11 1.64
CA GLY A 218 -8.78 2.56 0.50
C GLY A 218 -9.22 1.12 0.67
N GLU A 219 -8.97 0.51 1.83
CA GLU A 219 -9.22 -0.90 2.08
C GLU A 219 -10.72 -1.18 2.25
N CYS A 220 -11.22 -2.22 1.59
CA CYS A 220 -12.59 -2.64 1.76
C CYS A 220 -12.75 -3.35 3.12
N PRO A 221 -13.81 -3.04 3.90
CA PRO A 221 -14.02 -3.64 5.22
C PRO A 221 -14.40 -5.13 5.17
N TYR A 222 -14.75 -5.63 3.99
CA TYR A 222 -15.05 -7.03 3.68
C TYR A 222 -14.26 -7.44 2.43
N ASP A 223 -14.65 -8.52 1.77
CA ASP A 223 -14.09 -8.90 0.47
C ASP A 223 -14.53 -7.97 -0.68
N CYS A 224 -14.05 -8.30 -1.87
CA CYS A 224 -14.45 -7.70 -3.14
C CYS A 224 -15.72 -8.33 -3.71
N GLU A 225 -16.40 -7.57 -4.57
CA GLU A 225 -17.41 -8.11 -5.47
C GLU A 225 -16.80 -9.12 -6.44
N ALA A 226 -17.62 -10.04 -6.94
CA ALA A 226 -17.15 -11.10 -7.83
C ALA A 226 -16.42 -10.53 -9.05
N GLY A 227 -15.19 -11.01 -9.30
CA GLY A 227 -14.34 -10.56 -10.41
C GLY A 227 -13.39 -9.41 -10.06
N TRP A 228 -13.49 -8.85 -8.85
CA TRP A 228 -12.59 -7.82 -8.33
C TRP A 228 -11.70 -8.37 -7.21
N TYR A 229 -10.47 -7.86 -7.11
CA TYR A 229 -9.44 -8.40 -6.22
C TYR A 229 -8.54 -7.30 -5.63
N GLY A 230 -7.70 -7.71 -4.67
CA GLY A 230 -6.83 -6.83 -3.89
C GLY A 230 -7.53 -6.26 -2.66
N TYR A 231 -6.76 -5.77 -1.69
CA TYR A 231 -7.31 -5.21 -0.44
C TYR A 231 -8.20 -3.97 -0.65
N ARG A 232 -8.11 -3.33 -1.84
CA ARG A 232 -8.96 -2.19 -2.25
C ARG A 232 -10.03 -2.55 -3.27
N CYS A 233 -10.06 -3.78 -3.78
CA CYS A 233 -11.00 -4.24 -4.81
C CYS A 233 -10.98 -3.39 -6.10
N ASP A 234 -9.84 -2.83 -6.45
CA ASP A 234 -9.61 -1.95 -7.61
C ASP A 234 -9.03 -2.70 -8.82
N THR A 235 -8.71 -3.98 -8.67
CA THR A 235 -8.17 -4.82 -9.73
C THR A 235 -9.25 -5.74 -10.30
N TYR A 236 -9.67 -5.50 -11.54
CA TYR A 236 -10.63 -6.35 -12.26
C TYR A 236 -9.91 -7.41 -13.09
N GLN A 237 -10.28 -8.68 -12.94
CA GLN A 237 -9.89 -9.71 -13.90
C GLN A 237 -10.96 -9.86 -15.00
N ASN A 238 -10.60 -9.49 -16.23
CA ASN A 238 -11.37 -9.80 -17.42
C ASN A 238 -11.21 -11.29 -17.76
N PHE A 239 -12.18 -12.13 -17.38
CA PHE A 239 -12.28 -13.50 -17.87
C PHE A 239 -12.69 -13.52 -19.35
N LEU A 240 -11.72 -13.42 -20.27
CA LEU A 240 -11.90 -13.96 -21.61
C LEU A 240 -11.33 -15.38 -21.64
N ASN A 241 -12.23 -16.36 -21.40
CA ASN A 241 -12.04 -17.83 -21.43
C ASN A 241 -11.04 -18.37 -20.38
N LEU A 242 -11.44 -19.13 -19.35
CA LEU A 242 -12.32 -20.30 -19.32
C LEU A 242 -13.04 -20.36 -17.96
N GLY A 243 -14.28 -20.86 -17.97
CA GLY A 243 -15.01 -21.12 -16.74
C GLY A 243 -14.45 -22.33 -15.98
N SER A 244 -14.27 -22.15 -14.68
CA SER A 244 -14.57 -23.18 -13.69
C SER A 244 -15.10 -22.48 -12.45
N GLN A 245 -16.42 -22.51 -12.25
CA GLN A 245 -17.02 -22.33 -10.94
C GLN A 245 -16.95 -23.71 -10.28
N ASN A 246 -16.00 -23.94 -9.39
CA ASN A 246 -16.08 -25.09 -8.49
C ASN A 246 -15.54 -24.72 -7.11
N THR A 247 -16.43 -24.75 -6.12
CA THR A 247 -16.14 -24.57 -4.71
C THR A 247 -15.74 -25.93 -4.13
N THR A 248 -14.45 -26.26 -4.22
CA THR A 248 -13.82 -27.32 -3.43
C THR A 248 -12.39 -26.90 -3.08
N ALA A 249 -11.92 -27.29 -1.90
CA ALA A 249 -10.78 -26.77 -1.12
C ALA A 249 -9.36 -26.82 -1.74
N ASP A 250 -9.21 -27.06 -3.05
CA ASP A 250 -7.93 -27.24 -3.73
C ASP A 250 -8.06 -26.73 -5.18
N GLU A 251 -7.14 -25.84 -5.61
CA GLU A 251 -7.14 -25.26 -6.95
C GLU A 251 -6.10 -25.95 -7.84
N THR A 252 -6.55 -26.72 -8.82
CA THR A 252 -5.68 -27.27 -9.87
C THR A 252 -5.85 -26.50 -11.18
N THR A 253 -4.82 -25.75 -11.58
CA THR A 253 -4.74 -25.06 -12.88
C THR A 253 -4.01 -25.93 -13.90
N GLN A 254 -4.70 -26.36 -14.97
CA GLN A 254 -4.07 -27.01 -16.13
C GLN A 254 -4.31 -26.21 -17.41
N SER A 255 -3.24 -25.70 -18.05
CA SER A 255 -3.38 -24.77 -19.18
C SER A 255 -2.28 -24.89 -20.24
N THR A 256 -2.64 -24.62 -21.50
CA THR A 256 -1.72 -24.43 -22.64
C THR A 256 -1.84 -23.03 -23.23
N ALA A 257 -2.36 -22.08 -22.45
CA ALA A 257 -2.49 -20.69 -22.86
C ALA A 257 -1.13 -20.05 -23.15
N THR A 258 -1.09 -18.96 -23.90
CA THR A 258 0.18 -18.24 -24.14
C THR A 258 0.75 -17.66 -22.84
N ILE A 259 -0.11 -17.17 -21.94
CA ILE A 259 0.26 -16.63 -20.63
C ILE A 259 -0.64 -17.25 -19.56
N VAL A 260 -0.07 -17.67 -18.43
CA VAL A 260 -0.80 -18.15 -17.26
C VAL A 260 -0.43 -17.31 -16.06
N THR A 261 -1.42 -16.72 -15.40
CA THR A 261 -1.23 -16.05 -14.12
C THR A 261 -2.19 -16.63 -13.09
N THR A 262 -1.67 -17.21 -12.01
CA THR A 262 -2.47 -17.81 -10.93
C THR A 262 -2.30 -17.00 -9.65
N GLN A 263 -3.43 -16.53 -9.08
CA GLN A 263 -3.47 -15.95 -7.73
C GLN A 263 -4.58 -16.56 -6.85
N PRO A 264 -4.46 -17.86 -6.56
CA PRO A 264 -5.43 -18.60 -5.76
C PRO A 264 -5.40 -18.19 -4.28
N ALA A 265 -6.56 -18.27 -3.63
CA ALA A 265 -6.74 -18.04 -2.19
C ALA A 265 -7.15 -19.33 -1.44
N GLU A 266 -6.92 -20.49 -2.07
CA GLU A 266 -7.31 -21.82 -1.58
C GLU A 266 -6.25 -22.43 -0.63
N ILE A 267 -6.60 -23.56 0.00
CA ILE A 267 -5.71 -24.28 0.92
C ILE A 267 -4.52 -24.86 0.18
N ASP A 268 -4.76 -25.54 -0.95
CA ASP A 268 -3.72 -26.16 -1.77
C ASP A 268 -3.82 -25.66 -3.21
N VAL A 269 -2.67 -25.51 -3.86
CA VAL A 269 -2.55 -24.96 -5.22
C VAL A 269 -1.65 -25.85 -6.05
N THR A 270 -2.18 -26.37 -7.15
CA THR A 270 -1.40 -27.11 -8.15
C THR A 270 -1.48 -26.43 -9.51
N THR A 271 -0.37 -25.95 -10.06
CA THR A 271 -0.29 -25.38 -11.42
C THR A 271 0.49 -26.31 -12.34
N GLN A 272 -0.16 -26.84 -13.38
CA GLN A 272 0.47 -27.65 -14.42
C GLN A 272 0.28 -27.00 -15.81
N SER A 273 1.34 -26.45 -16.40
CA SER A 273 1.18 -25.64 -17.62
C SER A 273 2.32 -25.75 -18.63
N GLY A 274 1.96 -25.67 -19.92
CA GLY A 274 2.90 -25.58 -21.04
C GLY A 274 2.91 -24.20 -21.71
N ALA A 275 2.54 -23.16 -20.96
CA ALA A 275 2.41 -21.80 -21.48
C ALA A 275 3.73 -21.21 -21.98
N THR A 276 3.67 -20.09 -22.70
CA THR A 276 4.90 -19.35 -23.03
C THR A 276 5.43 -18.64 -21.78
N ASP A 277 4.55 -17.96 -21.04
CA ASP A 277 4.91 -17.27 -19.80
C ASP A 277 4.01 -17.70 -18.63
N ILE A 278 4.60 -17.90 -17.45
CA ILE A 278 3.84 -18.19 -16.21
C ILE A 278 4.20 -17.21 -15.11
N THR A 279 3.18 -16.72 -14.41
CA THR A 279 3.33 -15.96 -13.16
C THR A 279 2.43 -16.54 -12.07
N THR A 280 3.01 -17.09 -11.01
CA THR A 280 2.24 -17.63 -9.86
C THR A 280 2.45 -16.75 -8.64
N GLN A 281 1.38 -16.24 -8.04
CA GLN A 281 1.44 -15.52 -6.76
C GLN A 281 0.34 -15.99 -5.82
N SER A 282 0.71 -16.75 -4.80
CA SER A 282 -0.23 -17.39 -3.89
C SER A 282 0.18 -17.26 -2.42
N GLY A 283 -0.82 -17.27 -1.54
CA GLY A 283 -0.69 -17.35 -0.08
C GLY A 283 -1.19 -18.68 0.50
N ALA A 284 -1.29 -19.72 -0.34
CA ALA A 284 -1.85 -21.03 0.02
C ALA A 284 -1.02 -21.76 1.08
N THR A 285 -1.58 -22.84 1.64
CA THR A 285 -0.86 -23.72 2.57
C THR A 285 0.20 -24.51 1.82
N ASP A 286 -0.17 -25.16 0.71
CA ASP A 286 0.76 -25.91 -0.14
C ASP A 286 0.71 -25.40 -1.59
N ILE A 287 1.87 -25.21 -2.21
CA ILE A 287 1.97 -24.80 -3.63
C ILE A 287 2.83 -25.79 -4.39
N THR A 288 2.26 -26.38 -5.44
CA THR A 288 2.97 -27.21 -6.41
C THR A 288 2.91 -26.59 -7.80
N THR A 289 4.06 -26.28 -8.41
CA THR A 289 4.13 -25.82 -9.81
C THR A 289 4.92 -26.81 -10.67
N GLN A 290 4.32 -27.28 -11.76
CA GLN A 290 4.97 -28.10 -12.78
C GLN A 290 4.82 -27.45 -14.17
N SER A 291 5.92 -27.01 -14.78
CA SER A 291 5.82 -26.26 -16.04
C SER A 291 7.00 -26.46 -17.00
N GLY A 292 6.68 -26.40 -18.30
CA GLY A 292 7.64 -26.38 -19.42
C GLY A 292 7.69 -25.03 -20.16
N ALA A 293 7.35 -23.93 -19.49
CA ALA A 293 7.18 -22.62 -20.11
C ALA A 293 8.48 -21.94 -20.54
N THR A 294 8.42 -20.91 -21.38
CA THR A 294 9.61 -20.15 -21.82
C THR A 294 10.15 -19.27 -20.70
N ASP A 295 9.29 -18.47 -20.05
CA ASP A 295 9.67 -17.68 -18.87
C ASP A 295 8.71 -17.99 -17.70
N ILE A 296 9.26 -18.19 -16.50
CA ILE A 296 8.47 -18.48 -15.29
C ILE A 296 8.89 -17.54 -14.17
N THR A 297 7.90 -16.87 -13.59
CA THR A 297 8.04 -16.05 -12.39
C THR A 297 7.14 -16.57 -11.27
N THR A 298 7.69 -16.85 -10.08
CA THR A 298 6.87 -17.23 -8.91
C THR A 298 7.13 -16.25 -7.77
N GLN A 299 6.07 -15.67 -7.22
CA GLN A 299 6.13 -14.82 -6.04
C GLN A 299 5.11 -15.28 -5.00
N SER A 300 5.49 -16.21 -4.12
CA SER A 300 4.51 -16.89 -3.25
C SER A 300 4.98 -17.03 -1.81
N ALA A 301 4.00 -17.13 -0.90
CA ALA A 301 4.20 -17.46 0.50
C ALA A 301 3.35 -18.70 0.86
N ALA A 302 3.95 -19.75 1.43
CA ALA A 302 3.21 -20.96 1.81
C ALA A 302 3.83 -21.69 3.00
N THR A 303 3.24 -22.81 3.42
CA THR A 303 3.90 -23.77 4.32
C THR A 303 4.90 -24.58 3.52
N ASP A 304 4.45 -25.26 2.46
CA ASP A 304 5.30 -26.08 1.60
C ASP A 304 5.24 -25.61 0.14
N ILE A 305 6.40 -25.44 -0.50
CA ILE A 305 6.48 -25.07 -1.92
C ILE A 305 7.33 -26.06 -2.69
N THR A 306 6.71 -26.70 -3.68
CA THR A 306 7.37 -27.63 -4.62
C THR A 306 7.28 -27.11 -6.05
N ASN A 307 8.41 -26.79 -6.66
CA ASN A 307 8.48 -26.32 -8.03
C ASN A 307 9.31 -27.28 -8.90
N THR A 308 8.75 -27.75 -10.01
CA THR A 308 9.44 -28.59 -11.02
C THR A 308 9.32 -27.95 -12.40
N ILE A 309 10.40 -27.34 -12.87
CA ILE A 309 10.36 -26.34 -13.94
C ILE A 309 11.37 -26.64 -15.06
N TRP A 310 10.93 -26.41 -16.31
CA TRP A 310 11.79 -26.41 -17.48
C TRP A 310 11.53 -25.14 -18.30
N SER A 311 12.50 -24.22 -18.37
CA SER A 311 12.30 -22.93 -19.05
C SER A 311 13.56 -22.32 -19.65
N ASN A 312 13.44 -21.19 -20.34
CA ASN A 312 14.61 -20.38 -20.69
C ASN A 312 15.02 -19.51 -19.50
N ARG A 313 14.05 -18.82 -18.89
CA ARG A 313 14.27 -18.01 -17.69
C ARG A 313 13.41 -18.49 -16.52
N HIS A 314 14.02 -18.57 -15.35
CA HIS A 314 13.33 -18.93 -14.11
C HIS A 314 13.65 -17.95 -12.98
N ASN A 315 12.65 -17.18 -12.57
CA ASN A 315 12.77 -16.15 -11.53
C ASN A 315 11.83 -16.45 -10.37
N ASN A 316 12.35 -16.72 -9.18
CA ASN A 316 11.52 -17.00 -8.01
C ASN A 316 11.84 -16.10 -6.83
N THR A 317 10.79 -15.62 -6.16
CA THR A 317 10.87 -14.96 -4.85
C THR A 317 9.88 -15.65 -3.91
N ILE A 318 10.39 -16.47 -3.00
CA ILE A 318 9.56 -17.42 -2.24
C ILE A 318 9.83 -17.34 -0.74
N TRP A 319 8.75 -17.37 0.04
CA TRP A 319 8.79 -17.55 1.49
C TRP A 319 8.01 -18.81 1.90
N ALA A 320 8.65 -19.78 2.54
CA ALA A 320 7.93 -20.95 3.02
C ALA A 320 8.48 -21.53 4.33
N THR A 321 7.88 -22.59 4.85
CA THR A 321 8.52 -23.42 5.87
C THR A 321 9.51 -24.36 5.20
N ASP A 322 9.07 -25.08 4.17
CA ASP A 322 9.91 -25.96 3.36
C ASP A 322 9.83 -25.59 1.87
N ILE A 323 10.99 -25.48 1.21
CA ILE A 323 11.08 -25.20 -0.22
C ILE A 323 11.85 -26.32 -0.92
N THR A 324 11.21 -26.93 -1.92
CA THR A 324 11.87 -27.84 -2.87
C THR A 324 11.73 -27.28 -4.29
N THR A 325 12.84 -26.94 -4.94
CA THR A 325 12.83 -26.47 -6.34
C THR A 325 13.74 -27.32 -7.21
N GLN A 326 13.19 -27.85 -8.30
CA GLN A 326 13.93 -28.49 -9.38
C GLN A 326 13.75 -27.67 -10.66
N SER A 327 14.83 -27.19 -11.27
CA SER A 327 14.75 -26.40 -12.51
C SER A 327 15.85 -26.75 -13.50
N GLY A 328 15.47 -26.96 -14.77
CA GLY A 328 16.39 -27.13 -15.90
C GLY A 328 16.52 -25.90 -16.78
N ALA A 329 16.32 -24.69 -16.21
CA ALA A 329 16.25 -23.48 -17.00
C ALA A 329 17.61 -23.00 -17.51
N THR A 330 17.66 -22.18 -18.57
CA THR A 330 18.96 -21.66 -19.07
C THR A 330 19.56 -20.63 -18.11
N ASP A 331 18.75 -19.69 -17.63
CA ASP A 331 19.11 -18.70 -16.62
C ASP A 331 18.17 -18.80 -15.42
N ILE A 332 18.74 -18.96 -14.23
CA ILE A 332 17.99 -19.07 -12.97
C ILE A 332 18.39 -17.94 -12.03
N THR A 333 17.41 -17.22 -11.51
CA THR A 333 17.58 -16.26 -10.40
C THR A 333 16.55 -16.55 -9.31
N THR A 334 17.01 -16.93 -8.12
CA THR A 334 16.10 -17.22 -7.00
C THR A 334 16.43 -16.42 -5.75
N GLN A 335 15.38 -15.98 -5.06
CA GLN A 335 15.43 -15.38 -3.74
C GLN A 335 14.50 -16.16 -2.82
N LEU A 336 15.05 -16.93 -1.90
CA LEU A 336 14.32 -17.92 -1.11
C LEU A 336 14.50 -17.66 0.39
N ALA A 337 13.44 -17.79 1.17
CA ALA A 337 13.53 -17.78 2.62
C ALA A 337 12.64 -18.87 3.22
N ALA A 338 13.25 -19.80 3.96
CA ALA A 338 12.52 -20.91 4.57
C ALA A 338 13.23 -21.49 5.80
N THR A 339 12.65 -22.49 6.45
CA THR A 339 13.38 -23.29 7.44
C THR A 339 14.33 -24.23 6.71
N ASP A 340 13.80 -25.04 5.78
CA ASP A 340 14.57 -25.97 4.97
C ASP A 340 14.43 -25.63 3.48
N ILE A 341 15.57 -25.52 2.79
CA ILE A 341 15.62 -25.26 1.35
C ILE A 341 16.41 -26.37 0.67
N THR A 342 15.76 -27.07 -0.26
CA THR A 342 16.41 -28.00 -1.20
C THR A 342 16.25 -27.52 -2.63
N THR A 343 17.38 -27.35 -3.32
CA THR A 343 17.41 -26.89 -4.71
C THR A 343 18.21 -27.85 -5.58
N GLN A 344 17.65 -28.21 -6.73
CA GLN A 344 18.33 -29.01 -7.74
C GLN A 344 18.22 -28.35 -9.10
N TYR A 345 19.33 -27.84 -9.62
CA TYR A 345 19.31 -27.02 -10.81
C TYR A 345 20.27 -27.51 -11.90
N GLY A 346 19.87 -27.33 -13.15
CA GLY A 346 20.69 -27.58 -14.33
C GLY A 346 20.53 -26.41 -15.31
N ALA A 347 21.46 -25.46 -15.26
CA ALA A 347 21.39 -24.22 -16.02
C ALA A 347 22.74 -23.82 -16.63
N THR A 348 22.75 -22.74 -17.42
CA THR A 348 24.03 -22.11 -17.80
C THR A 348 24.49 -21.17 -16.69
N ASN A 349 23.59 -20.29 -16.23
CA ASN A 349 23.86 -19.33 -15.16
C ASN A 349 22.85 -19.48 -14.02
N GLU A 350 23.36 -19.56 -12.79
CA GLU A 350 22.54 -19.59 -11.59
C GLU A 350 22.96 -18.51 -10.61
N THR A 351 21.97 -17.76 -10.13
CA THR A 351 22.11 -16.87 -8.99
C THR A 351 21.07 -17.23 -7.94
N THR A 352 21.54 -17.65 -6.76
CA THR A 352 20.67 -18.00 -5.62
C THR A 352 21.00 -17.10 -4.44
N GLN A 353 19.99 -16.39 -3.95
CA GLN A 353 20.04 -15.69 -2.68
C GLN A 353 19.09 -16.38 -1.70
N SER A 354 19.59 -16.77 -0.54
CA SER A 354 18.76 -17.50 0.42
C SER A 354 19.00 -17.15 1.88
N ALA A 355 17.97 -17.37 2.71
CA ALA A 355 18.05 -17.35 4.17
C ALA A 355 17.30 -18.57 4.70
N ALA A 356 18.02 -19.48 5.38
CA ALA A 356 17.41 -20.70 5.90
C ALA A 356 18.05 -21.21 7.21
N THR A 357 17.45 -22.22 7.82
CA THR A 357 18.18 -23.03 8.79
C THR A 357 19.10 -23.96 8.01
N ASP A 358 18.52 -24.82 7.17
CA ASP A 358 19.25 -25.77 6.34
C ASP A 358 19.09 -25.45 4.85
N LEU A 359 20.20 -25.32 4.14
CA LEU A 359 20.24 -25.13 2.70
C LEU A 359 21.03 -26.25 2.03
N THR A 360 20.38 -26.98 1.14
CA THR A 360 21.02 -27.95 0.24
C THR A 360 20.85 -27.52 -1.22
N THR A 361 21.96 -27.37 -1.94
CA THR A 361 21.98 -27.00 -3.35
C THR A 361 22.77 -28.03 -4.15
N GLN A 362 22.15 -28.60 -5.18
CA GLN A 362 22.81 -29.45 -6.16
C GLN A 362 22.68 -28.85 -7.56
N SER A 363 23.79 -28.38 -8.14
CA SER A 363 23.76 -27.64 -9.40
C SER A 363 24.71 -28.24 -10.44
N ALA A 364 24.25 -28.35 -11.70
CA ALA A 364 25.09 -28.71 -12.85
C ALA A 364 25.10 -27.55 -13.85
N VAL A 365 26.07 -26.63 -13.70
CA VAL A 365 26.06 -25.32 -14.39
C VAL A 365 27.35 -24.92 -15.08
N THR A 366 27.38 -23.78 -15.74
CA THR A 366 28.65 -23.10 -16.10
C THR A 366 29.03 -22.13 -14.99
N ASP A 367 28.16 -21.16 -14.68
CA ASP A 367 28.40 -20.14 -13.67
C ASP A 367 27.42 -20.28 -12.50
N LEU A 368 27.93 -20.44 -11.29
CA LEU A 368 27.14 -20.51 -10.05
C LEU A 368 27.49 -19.33 -9.14
N THR A 369 26.50 -18.53 -8.75
CA THR A 369 26.62 -17.56 -7.67
C THR A 369 25.62 -17.89 -6.57
N THR A 370 26.11 -18.16 -5.36
CA THR A 370 25.28 -18.40 -4.17
C THR A 370 25.59 -17.36 -3.10
N GLN A 371 24.57 -16.67 -2.61
CA GLN A 371 24.66 -15.77 -1.45
C GLN A 371 23.66 -16.22 -0.38
N SER A 372 24.15 -16.80 0.71
CA SER A 372 23.28 -17.41 1.71
C SER A 372 23.56 -16.93 3.14
N GLY A 373 22.49 -16.58 3.84
CA GLY A 373 22.50 -16.36 5.29
C GLY A 373 22.16 -17.61 6.10
N ALA A 374 22.09 -18.78 5.47
CA ALA A 374 21.61 -19.99 6.14
C ALA A 374 22.58 -20.53 7.19
N THR A 375 22.06 -21.22 8.21
CA THR A 375 22.85 -21.73 9.34
C THR A 375 23.76 -22.87 8.89
N ASP A 376 23.18 -23.89 8.26
CA ASP A 376 23.91 -25.04 7.70
C ASP A 376 23.73 -25.06 6.17
N ILE A 377 24.85 -25.06 5.45
CA ILE A 377 24.87 -24.95 3.98
C ILE A 377 25.61 -26.16 3.40
N THR A 378 24.97 -26.88 2.51
CA THR A 378 25.58 -27.94 1.69
C THR A 378 25.39 -27.64 0.21
N THR A 379 26.49 -27.36 -0.50
CA THR A 379 26.47 -27.11 -1.95
C THR A 379 27.26 -28.18 -2.68
N GLN A 380 26.65 -28.87 -3.64
CA GLN A 380 27.31 -29.77 -4.57
C GLN A 380 27.17 -29.22 -5.99
N SER A 381 28.29 -28.91 -6.64
CA SER A 381 28.24 -28.34 -8.00
C SER A 381 29.29 -28.94 -8.94
N THR A 382 28.92 -29.16 -10.20
CA THR A 382 29.88 -29.49 -11.27
C THR A 382 30.26 -28.27 -12.11
N GLY A 383 29.90 -27.06 -11.67
CA GLY A 383 30.09 -25.85 -12.47
C GLY A 383 31.53 -25.42 -12.65
N THR A 384 31.82 -24.69 -13.73
CA THR A 384 33.17 -24.25 -14.07
C THR A 384 33.63 -23.09 -13.20
N ASP A 385 32.77 -22.08 -13.02
CA ASP A 385 33.04 -20.87 -12.24
C ASP A 385 32.00 -20.77 -11.10
N ILE A 386 32.46 -20.94 -9.86
CA ILE A 386 31.60 -21.01 -8.68
C ILE A 386 32.00 -19.92 -7.71
N THR A 387 31.07 -19.03 -7.38
CA THR A 387 31.20 -18.02 -6.34
C THR A 387 30.19 -18.30 -5.23
N THR A 388 30.66 -18.47 -4.00
CA THR A 388 29.81 -18.64 -2.82
C THR A 388 30.13 -17.58 -1.77
N GLN A 389 29.12 -16.87 -1.30
CA GLN A 389 29.18 -15.94 -0.18
C GLN A 389 28.23 -16.41 0.92
N SER A 390 28.74 -16.62 2.13
CA SER A 390 27.89 -17.10 3.23
C SER A 390 28.21 -16.49 4.58
N THR A 391 27.18 -16.36 5.42
CA THR A 391 27.35 -16.02 6.85
C THR A 391 26.96 -17.17 7.77
N GLY A 392 26.79 -18.38 7.23
CA GLY A 392 26.37 -19.58 7.97
C GLY A 392 27.39 -20.07 8.99
N THR A 393 26.99 -20.99 9.85
CA THR A 393 27.84 -21.59 10.89
C THR A 393 28.56 -22.83 10.42
N ASP A 394 27.90 -23.71 9.65
CA ASP A 394 28.50 -24.90 9.03
C ASP A 394 28.31 -24.82 7.51
N VAL A 395 29.41 -24.89 6.76
CA VAL A 395 29.40 -24.73 5.30
C VAL A 395 30.20 -25.85 4.65
N THR A 396 29.51 -26.75 3.95
CA THR A 396 30.09 -27.83 3.15
C THR A 396 29.91 -27.54 1.67
N ILE A 397 31.02 -27.45 0.93
CA ILE A 397 31.00 -27.24 -0.52
C ILE A 397 31.75 -28.39 -1.19
N GLN A 398 31.11 -29.09 -2.11
CA GLN A 398 31.73 -30.10 -2.96
C GLN A 398 31.65 -29.68 -4.41
N SER A 399 32.79 -29.55 -5.07
CA SER A 399 32.85 -29.05 -6.44
C SER A 399 33.87 -29.80 -7.31
N THR A 400 33.54 -29.94 -8.59
CA THR A 400 34.50 -30.38 -9.64
C THR A 400 34.94 -29.21 -10.52
N GLY A 401 34.65 -27.97 -10.10
CA GLY A 401 34.87 -26.75 -10.87
C GLY A 401 36.32 -26.32 -11.00
N THR A 402 36.58 -25.53 -12.04
CA THR A 402 37.92 -25.05 -12.39
C THR A 402 38.31 -23.76 -11.67
N ASP A 403 37.34 -22.88 -11.42
CA ASP A 403 37.49 -21.64 -10.66
C ASP A 403 36.43 -21.59 -9.55
N VAL A 404 36.88 -21.73 -8.29
CA VAL A 404 36.00 -21.78 -7.12
C VAL A 404 36.43 -20.71 -6.14
N THR A 405 35.57 -19.74 -5.91
CA THR A 405 35.73 -18.65 -4.94
C THR A 405 34.71 -18.78 -3.84
N THR A 406 35.17 -18.92 -2.59
CA THR A 406 34.30 -18.97 -1.40
C THR A 406 34.70 -17.87 -0.43
N GLN A 407 33.72 -17.07 -0.01
CA GLN A 407 33.86 -16.06 1.04
C GLN A 407 32.83 -16.34 2.12
N SER A 408 33.29 -16.81 3.28
CA SER A 408 32.40 -17.11 4.40
C SER A 408 32.92 -16.53 5.70
N THR A 409 31.99 -16.21 6.61
CA THR A 409 32.30 -15.94 8.02
C THR A 409 32.02 -17.15 8.92
N SER A 410 31.95 -18.36 8.35
CA SER A 410 31.52 -19.56 9.08
C SER A 410 32.52 -20.03 10.13
N THR A 411 31.95 -20.65 11.17
CA THR A 411 32.72 -21.26 12.26
C THR A 411 33.31 -22.61 11.87
N ASP A 412 32.59 -23.38 11.04
CA ASP A 412 33.07 -24.60 10.41
C ASP A 412 32.89 -24.50 8.88
N MET A 413 33.90 -24.93 8.14
CA MET A 413 33.86 -24.94 6.68
C MET A 413 34.66 -26.12 6.15
N THR A 414 34.00 -26.92 5.31
CA THR A 414 34.65 -27.96 4.52
C THR A 414 34.47 -27.71 3.03
N THR A 415 35.56 -27.76 2.27
CA THR A 415 35.52 -27.62 0.81
C THR A 415 36.25 -28.79 0.18
N TYR A 416 35.53 -29.57 -0.63
CA TYR A 416 36.06 -30.68 -1.41
C TYR A 416 36.10 -30.27 -2.87
N SER A 417 37.30 -30.07 -3.40
CA SER A 417 37.50 -29.84 -4.83
C SER A 417 38.18 -31.07 -5.43
N ASN A 418 37.46 -31.81 -6.27
CA ASN A 418 38.06 -32.89 -7.06
C ASN A 418 38.68 -32.26 -8.30
N ARG A 419 39.95 -31.88 -8.19
CA ARG A 419 40.79 -31.50 -9.32
C ARG A 419 41.42 -32.71 -9.98
#